data_AF-A0A955RDQ5-F1
#
_entry.id   AF-A0A955RDQ5-F1
#
_cell.length_a   1.000
_cell.length_b   1.000
_cell.length_c   1.000
_cell.angle_alpha   90.00
_cell.angle_beta   90.00
_cell.angle_gamma   90.00
#
_symmetry.space_group_name_H-M   'P 1'
#
loop_
_entity.id
_entity.type
_entity.pdbx_description
1 polymer ?
#
loop_
_entity_poly.entity_id
_entity_poly.type
_entity_poly.pdbx_seq_one_letter_code
_entity_poly.pdbx_strand_id
1 'polypeptide(L)'
;VNHIWMIFIVVVLFTVFPDGFAVVMTALHVPLMLVLLGIVLRGSAFVFRAYGMQPNAVRERWGRVFAWASAITPVFLGMSLGALSSGDIRVSFDARGGAHPTTGFFAGWTSGFAVVVGLFTLALFVMLAAVYLAQEAEHLGELELATDFRRRALATEALAFLVALLVLWRASVECPGLYYDLLHARWSIPAQLLTALVAGAAIWALIADHLQLARVFVTIQIGLIVLGWGLAMDGFLIRPDLHVADAGAEAAVLASLPWVLLGGSVLLVPALIGLFRLFGKLD
;
A
#
# COMPACT_ATOMS: atom_id res chain seq x y z
N VAL A 1 -10.62 -0.82 11.93
CA VAL A 1 -10.78 0.25 10.90
C VAL A 1 -9.94 -0.02 9.65
N ASN A 2 -8.67 -0.39 9.74
CA ASN A 2 -7.79 -0.52 8.56
C ASN A 2 -8.27 -1.50 7.45
N HIS A 3 -9.00 -2.57 7.77
CA HIS A 3 -9.55 -3.48 6.75
C HIS A 3 -10.70 -2.87 5.92
N ILE A 4 -11.38 -1.84 6.44
CA ILE A 4 -12.49 -1.18 5.75
C ILE A 4 -11.99 -0.53 4.46
N TRP A 5 -10.85 0.16 4.52
CA TRP A 5 -10.23 0.78 3.35
C TRP A 5 -9.86 -0.23 2.28
N MET A 6 -9.37 -1.41 2.68
CA MET A 6 -9.03 -2.47 1.74
C MET A 6 -10.29 -3.04 1.05
N ILE A 7 -11.34 -3.33 1.82
CA ILE A 7 -12.62 -3.79 1.27
C ILE A 7 -13.22 -2.73 0.34
N PHE A 8 -13.14 -1.47 0.73
CA PHE A 8 -13.61 -0.34 -0.07
C PHE A 8 -12.92 -0.28 -1.44
N ILE A 9 -11.58 -0.40 -1.49
CA ILE A 9 -10.84 -0.44 -2.75
C ILE A 9 -11.30 -1.61 -3.63
N VAL A 10 -11.50 -2.79 -3.04
CA VAL A 10 -11.96 -3.99 -3.76
C VAL A 10 -13.37 -3.80 -4.33
N VAL A 11 -14.29 -3.23 -3.54
CA VAL A 11 -15.66 -2.95 -3.97
C VAL A 11 -15.68 -1.89 -5.08
N VAL A 12 -14.89 -0.82 -4.95
CA VAL A 12 -14.78 0.20 -6.00
C VAL A 12 -14.21 -0.41 -7.28
N LEU A 13 -13.16 -1.22 -7.20
CA LEU A 13 -12.59 -1.89 -8.36
C LEU A 13 -13.62 -2.79 -9.06
N PHE A 14 -14.34 -3.61 -8.29
CA PHE A 14 -15.38 -4.50 -8.82
C PHE A 14 -16.55 -3.74 -9.46
N THR A 15 -17.03 -2.68 -8.83
CA THR A 15 -18.20 -1.92 -9.30
C THR A 15 -17.87 -1.02 -10.49
N VAL A 16 -16.70 -0.37 -10.49
CA VAL A 16 -16.33 0.61 -11.52
C VAL A 16 -15.61 -0.04 -12.70
N PHE A 17 -14.80 -1.06 -12.45
CA PHE A 17 -13.95 -1.70 -13.45
C PHE A 17 -14.10 -3.24 -13.39
N PRO A 18 -15.28 -3.78 -13.73
CA PRO A 18 -15.55 -5.22 -13.58
C PRO A 18 -14.58 -6.10 -14.40
N ASP A 19 -14.21 -5.67 -15.61
CA ASP A 19 -13.25 -6.40 -16.46
C ASP A 19 -11.85 -6.37 -15.85
N GLY A 20 -11.42 -5.20 -15.36
CA GLY A 20 -10.15 -5.06 -14.65
C GLY A 20 -10.10 -5.90 -13.38
N PHE A 21 -11.18 -5.92 -12.61
CA PHE A 21 -11.32 -6.79 -11.44
C PHE A 21 -11.18 -8.27 -11.81
N ALA A 22 -11.86 -8.72 -12.87
CA ALA A 22 -11.78 -10.11 -13.31
C ALA A 22 -10.35 -10.51 -13.68
N VAL A 23 -9.63 -9.67 -14.44
CA VAL A 23 -8.23 -9.93 -14.81
C VAL A 23 -7.32 -9.92 -13.57
N VAL A 24 -7.43 -8.93 -12.70
CA VAL A 24 -6.62 -8.84 -11.47
C VAL A 24 -6.84 -10.07 -10.60
N MET A 25 -8.09 -10.45 -10.35
CA MET A 25 -8.41 -11.59 -9.48
C MET A 25 -7.98 -12.93 -10.07
N THR A 26 -7.97 -13.08 -11.39
CA THR A 26 -7.55 -14.33 -12.05
C THR A 26 -6.02 -14.43 -12.17
N ALA A 27 -5.36 -13.36 -12.63
CA ALA A 27 -3.91 -13.31 -12.79
C ALA A 27 -3.18 -13.33 -11.44
N LEU A 28 -3.71 -12.62 -10.44
CA LEU A 28 -3.08 -12.44 -9.13
C LEU A 28 -3.78 -13.23 -8.01
N HIS A 29 -4.48 -14.31 -8.35
CA HIS A 29 -5.20 -15.10 -7.35
C HIS A 29 -4.27 -15.62 -6.24
N VAL A 30 -3.04 -16.06 -6.56
CA VAL A 30 -2.08 -16.57 -5.57
C VAL A 30 -1.67 -15.48 -4.56
N PRO A 31 -1.08 -14.34 -4.97
CA PRO A 31 -0.70 -13.30 -4.00
C PRO A 31 -1.91 -12.73 -3.25
N LEU A 32 -3.07 -12.58 -3.90
CA LEU A 32 -4.29 -12.09 -3.23
C LEU A 32 -4.83 -13.07 -2.19
N MET A 33 -4.77 -14.38 -2.45
CA MET A 33 -5.11 -15.41 -1.45
C MET A 33 -4.16 -15.37 -0.26
N LEU A 34 -2.87 -15.09 -0.47
CA LEU A 34 -1.90 -14.94 0.61
C LEU A 34 -2.12 -13.66 1.43
N VAL A 35 -2.51 -12.56 0.77
CA VAL A 35 -2.98 -11.33 1.45
C VAL A 35 -4.20 -11.62 2.31
N LEU A 36 -5.19 -12.33 1.77
CA LEU A 36 -6.40 -12.71 2.50
C LEU A 36 -6.08 -13.59 3.71
N LEU A 37 -5.21 -14.59 3.54
CA LEU A 37 -4.73 -15.43 4.63
C LEU A 37 -4.06 -14.59 5.72
N GLY A 38 -3.20 -13.64 5.35
CA GLY A 38 -2.56 -12.72 6.29
C GLY A 38 -3.56 -11.83 7.06
N ILE A 39 -4.66 -11.42 6.43
CA ILE A 39 -5.74 -10.67 7.10
C ILE A 39 -6.48 -11.56 8.10
N VAL A 40 -6.88 -12.76 7.69
CA VAL A 40 -7.60 -13.71 8.55
C VAL A 40 -6.75 -14.08 9.76
N LEU A 41 -5.48 -14.44 9.54
CA LEU A 41 -4.55 -14.80 10.62
C LEU A 41 -4.34 -13.65 11.62
N ARG A 42 -4.28 -12.39 11.16
CA ARG A 42 -4.21 -11.23 12.06
C ARG A 42 -5.46 -11.09 12.92
N GLY A 43 -6.65 -11.23 12.32
CA GLY A 43 -7.92 -11.17 13.03
C GLY A 43 -8.03 -12.29 14.08
N SER A 44 -7.73 -13.53 13.69
CA SER A 44 -7.72 -14.68 14.59
C SER A 44 -6.71 -14.50 15.73
N ALA A 45 -5.47 -14.11 15.42
CA ALA A 45 -4.43 -13.91 16.42
C ALA A 45 -4.79 -12.80 17.42
N PHE A 46 -5.49 -11.73 16.99
CA PHE A 46 -5.96 -10.69 17.90
C PHE A 46 -6.99 -11.23 18.90
N VAL A 47 -7.99 -11.98 18.43
CA VAL A 47 -9.03 -12.59 19.28
C VAL A 47 -8.40 -13.60 20.26
N PHE A 48 -7.58 -14.52 19.76
CA PHE A 48 -6.93 -15.52 20.63
C PHE A 48 -5.97 -14.91 21.64
N ARG A 49 -5.35 -13.75 21.33
CA ARG A 49 -4.51 -13.01 22.27
C ARG A 49 -5.33 -12.26 23.33
N ALA A 50 -6.53 -11.78 22.99
CA ALA A 50 -7.40 -11.06 23.91
C ALA A 50 -8.15 -12.00 24.88
N TYR A 51 -8.57 -13.18 24.41
CA TYR A 51 -9.35 -14.14 25.21
C TYR A 51 -8.50 -15.31 25.77
N GLY A 52 -7.24 -15.45 25.33
CA GLY A 52 -6.36 -16.54 25.74
C GLY A 52 -5.82 -16.37 27.17
N MET A 53 -6.63 -16.76 28.16
CA MET A 53 -6.25 -16.90 29.58
C MET A 53 -5.35 -18.14 29.84
N GLN A 54 -4.29 -18.36 29.06
CA GLN A 54 -3.41 -19.55 29.15
C GLN A 54 -1.94 -19.25 28.75
N PRO A 55 -0.93 -20.04 29.22
CA PRO A 55 0.43 -19.60 29.55
C PRO A 55 1.27 -18.96 28.41
N ASN A 56 2.31 -18.22 28.81
CA ASN A 56 3.21 -17.38 27.98
C ASN A 56 3.57 -17.97 26.60
N ALA A 57 3.85 -19.28 26.51
CA ALA A 57 4.26 -19.93 25.26
C ALA A 57 3.19 -19.92 24.15
N VAL A 58 1.90 -20.01 24.49
CA VAL A 58 0.80 -19.96 23.50
C VAL A 58 0.61 -18.54 23.01
N ARG A 59 0.67 -17.56 23.92
CA ARG A 59 0.63 -16.13 23.58
C ARG A 59 1.78 -15.71 22.66
N GLU A 60 3.00 -16.22 22.90
CA GLU A 60 4.17 -15.98 22.05
C GLU A 60 4.05 -16.62 20.65
N ARG A 61 3.49 -17.84 20.54
CA ARG A 61 3.22 -18.46 19.23
C ARG A 61 2.25 -17.62 18.41
N TRP A 62 1.12 -17.20 19.01
CA TRP A 62 0.16 -16.33 18.33
C TRP A 62 0.73 -14.93 18.04
N GLY A 63 1.63 -14.43 18.89
CA GLY A 63 2.41 -13.21 18.62
C GLY A 63 3.28 -13.33 17.37
N ARG A 64 3.98 -14.46 17.20
CA ARG A 64 4.77 -14.73 15.98
C ARG A 64 3.91 -14.86 14.73
N VAL A 65 2.77 -15.55 14.83
CA VAL A 65 1.80 -15.64 13.72
C VAL A 65 1.31 -14.25 13.32
N PHE A 66 0.96 -13.41 14.30
CA PHE A 66 0.54 -12.04 14.05
C PHE A 66 1.64 -11.21 13.37
N ALA A 67 2.90 -11.35 13.80
CA ALA A 67 4.04 -10.64 13.22
C ALA A 67 4.27 -11.05 11.76
N TRP A 68 4.35 -12.36 11.48
CA TRP A 68 4.53 -12.87 10.11
C TRP A 68 3.36 -12.50 9.20
N ALA A 69 2.13 -12.65 9.67
CA ALA A 69 0.95 -12.25 8.90
C ALA A 69 0.95 -10.74 8.60
N SER A 70 1.42 -9.91 9.53
CA SER A 70 1.53 -8.46 9.35
C SER A 70 2.65 -8.06 8.39
N ALA A 71 3.74 -8.81 8.32
CA ALA A 71 4.84 -8.57 7.39
C ALA A 71 4.52 -9.08 5.98
N ILE A 72 3.88 -10.25 5.86
CA ILE A 72 3.66 -10.89 4.56
C ILE A 72 2.57 -10.20 3.73
N THR A 73 1.57 -9.62 4.39
CA THR A 73 0.45 -8.94 3.73
C THR A 73 0.91 -7.77 2.85
N PRO A 74 1.67 -6.76 3.34
CA PRO A 74 2.13 -5.65 2.52
C PRO A 74 3.11 -6.10 1.42
N VAL A 75 3.90 -7.16 1.65
CA VAL A 75 4.79 -7.70 0.61
C VAL A 75 3.99 -8.18 -0.60
N PHE A 76 3.00 -9.05 -0.40
CA PHE A 76 2.19 -9.55 -1.51
C PHE A 76 1.31 -8.46 -2.14
N LEU A 77 0.86 -7.47 -1.35
CA LEU A 77 0.18 -6.29 -1.89
C LEU A 77 1.11 -5.51 -2.83
N GLY A 78 2.35 -5.25 -2.42
CA GLY A 78 3.35 -4.58 -3.25
C GLY A 78 3.75 -5.39 -4.48
N MET A 79 3.92 -6.71 -4.34
CA MET A 79 4.18 -7.59 -5.48
C MET A 79 3.03 -7.58 -6.49
N SER A 80 1.79 -7.48 -6.02
CA SER A 80 0.61 -7.34 -6.88
C SER A 80 0.65 -6.02 -7.65
N LEU A 81 0.95 -4.89 -6.99
CA LEU A 81 1.11 -3.59 -7.65
C LEU A 81 2.28 -3.59 -8.65
N GLY A 82 3.39 -4.23 -8.31
CA GLY A 82 4.53 -4.44 -9.20
C GLY A 82 4.14 -5.25 -10.44
N ALA A 83 3.38 -6.33 -10.27
CA ALA A 83 2.90 -7.14 -11.38
C ALA A 83 2.00 -6.35 -12.34
N LEU A 84 1.06 -5.55 -11.81
CA LEU A 84 0.17 -4.70 -12.63
C LEU A 84 0.91 -3.62 -13.41
N SER A 85 2.04 -3.16 -12.87
CA SER A 85 2.86 -2.12 -13.48
C SER A 85 3.98 -2.64 -14.39
N SER A 86 4.28 -3.94 -14.31
CA SER A 86 5.42 -4.55 -15.01
C SER A 86 5.26 -4.65 -16.52
N GLY A 87 4.02 -4.81 -17.02
CA GLY A 87 3.78 -5.17 -18.41
C GLY A 87 3.71 -6.68 -18.69
N ASP A 88 4.00 -7.51 -17.68
CA ASP A 88 4.06 -8.97 -17.83
C ASP A 88 2.69 -9.65 -17.83
N ILE A 89 1.65 -8.98 -17.34
CA ILE A 89 0.27 -9.51 -17.37
C ILE A 89 -0.35 -9.13 -18.72
N ARG A 90 -0.46 -10.11 -19.62
CA ARG A 90 -1.03 -9.90 -20.96
C ARG A 90 -2.51 -10.26 -20.99
N VAL A 91 -3.34 -9.35 -21.46
CA VAL A 91 -4.81 -9.50 -21.47
C VAL A 91 -5.31 -9.73 -22.89
N SER A 92 -6.12 -10.76 -23.09
CA SER A 92 -6.88 -10.96 -24.33
C SER A 92 -8.37 -10.73 -24.07
N PHE A 93 -9.06 -10.16 -25.06
CA PHE A 93 -10.50 -9.96 -25.02
C PHE A 93 -11.19 -11.08 -25.81
N ASP A 94 -12.18 -11.74 -25.21
CA ASP A 94 -13.03 -12.71 -25.90
C ASP A 94 -13.97 -12.02 -26.90
N ALA A 95 -14.55 -12.78 -27.84
CA ALA A 95 -15.55 -12.32 -28.80
C ALA A 95 -16.81 -11.71 -28.15
N ARG A 96 -17.02 -11.95 -26.84
CA ARG A 96 -18.09 -11.37 -26.02
C ARG A 96 -17.68 -10.11 -25.25
N GLY A 97 -16.45 -9.62 -25.43
CA GLY A 97 -15.90 -8.44 -24.74
C GLY A 97 -15.29 -8.73 -23.36
N GLY A 98 -15.29 -9.97 -22.88
CA GLY A 98 -14.70 -10.33 -21.58
C GLY A 98 -13.19 -10.36 -21.60
N ALA A 99 -12.55 -9.73 -20.60
CA ALA A 99 -11.09 -9.70 -20.46
C ALA A 99 -10.56 -10.93 -19.70
N HIS A 100 -9.59 -11.63 -20.29
CA HIS A 100 -8.95 -12.80 -19.69
C HIS A 100 -7.42 -12.71 -19.75
N PRO A 101 -6.69 -13.03 -18.67
CA PRO A 101 -5.23 -13.10 -18.73
C PRO A 101 -4.79 -14.31 -19.56
N THR A 102 -3.88 -14.07 -20.49
CA THR A 102 -3.26 -15.12 -21.33
C THR A 102 -2.00 -15.69 -20.72
N THR A 103 -1.47 -15.04 -19.68
CA THR A 103 -0.24 -15.41 -19.00
C THR A 103 -0.49 -16.34 -17.83
N GLY A 104 0.47 -17.24 -17.55
CA GLY A 104 0.36 -18.20 -16.46
C GLY A 104 0.25 -17.55 -15.08
N PHE A 105 -0.24 -18.31 -14.10
CA PHE A 105 -0.53 -17.84 -12.74
C PHE A 105 0.64 -17.25 -11.95
N PHE A 106 1.89 -17.47 -12.40
CA PHE A 106 3.11 -16.92 -11.78
C PHE A 106 3.65 -15.68 -12.50
N ALA A 107 3.05 -15.30 -13.63
CA ALA A 107 3.51 -14.19 -14.45
C ALA A 107 3.33 -12.84 -13.73
N GLY A 108 4.31 -11.95 -13.90
CA GLY A 108 4.33 -10.60 -13.32
C GLY A 108 4.70 -10.53 -11.85
N TRP A 109 4.04 -11.29 -10.96
CA TRP A 109 4.26 -11.12 -9.51
C TRP A 109 5.51 -11.82 -8.98
N THR A 110 6.04 -12.81 -9.69
CA THR A 110 7.32 -13.47 -9.33
C THR A 110 8.56 -12.80 -9.95
N SER A 111 8.37 -11.73 -10.74
CA SER A 111 9.45 -10.96 -11.34
C SER A 111 10.36 -10.32 -10.29
N GLY A 112 11.61 -10.03 -10.68
CA GLY A 112 12.57 -9.37 -9.79
C GLY A 112 12.06 -7.98 -9.39
N PHE A 113 11.43 -7.28 -10.32
CA PHE A 113 10.76 -6.01 -10.08
C PHE A 113 9.64 -6.14 -9.05
N ALA A 114 8.68 -7.06 -9.24
CA ALA A 114 7.55 -7.21 -8.32
C ALA A 114 7.99 -7.57 -6.88
N VAL A 115 8.98 -8.47 -6.74
CA VAL A 115 9.55 -8.82 -5.44
C VAL A 115 10.13 -7.59 -4.74
N VAL A 116 10.91 -6.77 -5.46
CA VAL A 116 11.52 -5.56 -4.90
C VAL A 116 10.46 -4.51 -4.54
N VAL A 117 9.40 -4.35 -5.35
CA VAL A 117 8.25 -3.48 -5.00
C VAL A 117 7.52 -3.99 -3.76
N GLY A 118 7.39 -5.31 -3.59
CA GLY A 118 6.90 -5.94 -2.35
C GLY A 118 7.73 -5.58 -1.13
N LEU A 119 9.06 -5.72 -1.22
CA LEU A 119 9.98 -5.35 -0.15
C LEU A 119 9.96 -3.85 0.14
N PHE A 120 9.83 -3.02 -0.88
CA PHE A 120 9.69 -1.57 -0.74
C PHE A 120 8.42 -1.23 0.05
N THR A 121 7.30 -1.85 -0.31
CA THR A 121 6.03 -1.68 0.37
C THR A 121 6.15 -2.07 1.84
N LEU A 122 6.80 -3.21 2.14
CA LEU A 122 7.07 -3.59 3.53
C LEU A 122 7.90 -2.54 4.27
N ALA A 123 8.97 -2.02 3.66
CA ALA A 123 9.80 -0.98 4.28
C ALA A 123 8.97 0.28 4.63
N LEU A 124 8.10 0.73 3.73
CA LEU A 124 7.19 1.86 3.98
C LEU A 124 6.22 1.59 5.14
N PHE A 125 5.68 0.38 5.23
CA PHE A 125 4.80 -0.01 6.34
C PHE A 125 5.53 -0.04 7.69
N VAL A 126 6.75 -0.59 7.71
CA VAL A 126 7.57 -0.65 8.93
C VAL A 126 7.98 0.76 9.35
N MET A 127 8.35 1.62 8.40
CA MET A 127 8.67 3.03 8.64
C MET A 127 7.50 3.80 9.23
N LEU A 128 6.31 3.69 8.64
CA LEU A 128 5.10 4.30 9.18
C LEU A 128 4.81 3.79 10.60
N ALA A 129 4.92 2.47 10.82
CA ALA A 129 4.72 1.89 12.14
C ALA A 129 5.73 2.40 13.17
N ALA A 130 7.01 2.50 12.82
CA ALA A 130 8.06 2.98 13.72
C ALA A 130 7.83 4.43 14.15
N VAL A 131 7.44 5.31 13.21
CA VAL A 131 7.17 6.73 13.51
C VAL A 131 5.94 6.88 14.40
N TYR A 132 4.86 6.14 14.12
CA TYR A 132 3.65 6.17 14.96
C TYR A 132 3.92 5.63 16.37
N LEU A 133 4.70 4.56 16.49
CA LEU A 133 5.08 3.99 17.79
C LEU A 133 6.02 4.90 18.57
N ALA A 134 6.94 5.59 17.90
CA ALA A 134 7.80 6.58 18.55
C ALA A 134 6.96 7.71 19.18
N GLN A 135 6.03 8.27 18.42
CA GLN A 135 5.17 9.34 18.93
C GLN A 135 4.23 8.86 20.04
N GLU A 136 3.65 7.67 19.92
CA GLU A 136 2.78 7.15 20.98
C GLU A 136 3.59 6.90 22.26
N ALA A 137 4.81 6.37 22.16
CA ALA A 137 5.69 6.17 23.31
C ALA A 137 6.08 7.51 23.97
N GLU A 138 6.34 8.55 23.18
CA GLU A 138 6.57 9.91 23.68
C GLU A 138 5.35 10.44 24.45
N HIS A 139 4.15 10.27 23.89
CA HIS A 139 2.90 10.69 24.52
C HIS A 139 2.62 9.97 25.85
N LEU A 140 3.05 8.71 25.97
CA LEU A 140 2.97 7.92 27.20
C LEU A 140 4.09 8.22 28.21
N GLY A 141 5.08 9.06 27.84
CA GLY A 141 6.23 9.40 28.70
C GLY A 141 7.36 8.35 28.70
N GLU A 142 7.32 7.35 27.82
CA GLU A 142 8.32 6.30 27.71
C GLU A 142 9.48 6.72 26.78
N LEU A 143 10.30 7.68 27.24
CA LEU A 143 11.33 8.34 26.41
C LEU A 143 12.40 7.39 25.83
N GLU A 144 12.79 6.36 26.57
CA GLU A 144 13.74 5.35 26.07
C GLU A 144 13.16 4.55 24.90
N LEU A 145 11.87 4.18 25.01
CA LEU A 145 11.16 3.43 23.98
C LEU A 145 10.90 4.32 22.75
N ALA A 146 10.55 5.59 22.97
CA ALA A 146 10.41 6.58 21.90
C ALA A 146 11.71 6.74 21.10
N THR A 147 12.85 6.81 21.80
CA THR A 147 14.18 6.90 21.17
C THR A 147 14.53 5.64 20.36
N ASP A 148 14.21 4.45 20.87
CA ASP A 148 14.42 3.20 20.13
C ASP A 148 13.60 3.16 18.83
N PHE A 149 12.30 3.49 18.90
CA PHE A 149 11.46 3.54 17.71
C PHE A 149 11.87 4.64 16.73
N ARG A 150 12.36 5.79 17.21
CA ARG A 150 12.91 6.86 16.36
C ARG A 150 14.15 6.40 15.58
N ARG A 151 15.06 5.66 16.23
CA ARG A 151 16.22 5.07 15.55
C ARG A 151 15.80 4.05 14.49
N ARG A 152 14.80 3.22 14.80
CA ARG A 152 14.23 2.27 13.85
C ARG A 152 13.57 2.99 12.67
N ALA A 153 12.85 4.10 12.92
CA ALA A 153 12.25 4.92 11.88
C ALA A 153 13.31 5.47 10.91
N LEU A 154 14.41 6.03 11.43
CA LEU A 154 15.53 6.49 10.61
C LEU A 154 16.19 5.36 9.81
N ALA A 155 16.40 4.20 10.43
CA ALA A 155 16.97 3.04 9.74
C ALA A 155 16.05 2.54 8.62
N THR A 156 14.73 2.53 8.85
CA THR A 156 13.74 2.10 7.86
C THR A 156 13.53 3.12 6.74
N GLU A 157 13.71 4.42 7.02
CA GLU A 157 13.73 5.47 6.01
C GLU A 157 14.92 5.29 5.07
N ALA A 158 16.12 5.09 5.62
CA ALA A 158 17.31 4.80 4.82
C ALA A 158 17.16 3.50 4.02
N LEU A 159 16.57 2.45 4.63
CA LEU A 159 16.26 1.21 3.93
C LEU A 159 15.25 1.44 2.80
N ALA A 160 14.17 2.19 3.04
CA ALA A 160 13.17 2.49 2.03
C ALA A 160 13.79 3.25 0.85
N PHE A 161 14.70 4.20 1.11
CA PHE A 161 15.45 4.88 0.06
C PHE A 161 16.32 3.92 -0.76
N LEU A 162 17.09 3.04 -0.11
CA LEU A 162 17.92 2.05 -0.81
C LEU A 162 17.08 1.09 -1.66
N VAL A 163 15.96 0.61 -1.11
CA VAL A 163 15.05 -0.28 -1.84
C VAL A 163 14.35 0.48 -2.97
N ALA A 164 14.02 1.77 -2.82
CA ALA A 164 13.48 2.59 -3.91
C ALA A 164 14.46 2.72 -5.09
N LEU A 165 15.76 2.90 -4.82
CA LEU A 165 16.79 2.87 -5.86
C LEU A 165 16.85 1.50 -6.55
N LEU A 166 16.69 0.42 -5.78
CA LEU A 166 16.63 -0.93 -6.34
C LEU A 166 15.36 -1.14 -7.19
N VAL A 167 14.21 -0.59 -6.79
CA VAL A 167 12.97 -0.57 -7.60
C VAL A 167 13.25 0.13 -8.92
N LEU A 168 13.88 1.32 -8.88
CA LEU A 168 14.18 2.10 -10.07
C LEU A 168 15.14 1.37 -11.02
N TRP A 169 16.16 0.71 -10.48
CA TRP A 169 17.08 -0.12 -11.26
C TRP A 169 16.39 -1.35 -11.85
N ARG A 170 15.53 -2.04 -11.09
CA ARG A 170 14.74 -3.17 -11.63
C ARG A 170 13.78 -2.70 -12.70
N ALA A 171 13.14 -1.54 -12.52
CA ALA A 171 12.23 -0.97 -13.50
C ALA A 171 12.94 -0.67 -14.83
N SER A 172 14.21 -0.22 -14.82
CA SER A 172 14.93 0.06 -16.07
C SER A 172 15.27 -1.19 -16.88
N VAL A 173 15.38 -2.35 -16.23
CA VAL A 173 15.70 -3.63 -16.88
C VAL A 173 14.45 -4.41 -17.27
N GLU A 174 13.46 -4.47 -16.38
CA GLU A 174 12.29 -5.34 -16.53
C GLU A 174 11.05 -4.59 -17.08
N CYS A 175 10.95 -3.27 -16.85
CA CYS A 175 9.72 -2.51 -17.09
C CYS A 175 9.99 -1.15 -17.76
N PRO A 176 10.58 -1.13 -18.97
CA PRO A 176 11.08 0.10 -19.59
C PRO A 176 10.01 1.18 -19.81
N GLY A 177 8.75 0.79 -20.07
CA GLY A 177 7.65 1.75 -20.21
C GLY A 177 7.34 2.49 -18.90
N LEU A 178 7.24 1.77 -17.77
CA LEU A 178 7.06 2.39 -16.46
C LEU A 178 8.26 3.26 -16.08
N TYR A 179 9.48 2.78 -16.33
CA TYR A 179 10.71 3.54 -16.06
C TYR A 179 10.77 4.85 -16.85
N TYR A 180 10.38 4.82 -18.12
CA TYR A 180 10.35 6.01 -18.97
C TYR A 180 9.37 7.06 -18.42
N ASP A 181 8.13 6.66 -18.11
CA ASP A 181 7.11 7.58 -17.58
C ASP A 181 7.47 8.11 -16.19
N LEU A 182 8.12 7.28 -15.37
CA LEU A 182 8.64 7.70 -14.08
C LEU A 182 9.70 8.78 -14.18
N LEU A 183 10.44 8.92 -15.30
CA LEU A 183 11.56 9.88 -15.42
C LEU A 183 11.31 11.03 -16.40
N HIS A 184 10.53 10.80 -17.45
CA HIS A 184 10.40 11.74 -18.58
C HIS A 184 9.03 12.41 -18.65
N ALA A 185 8.06 11.97 -17.86
CA ALA A 185 6.77 12.67 -17.79
C ALA A 185 6.94 14.10 -17.26
N ARG A 186 6.17 15.05 -17.79
CA ARG A 186 6.18 16.46 -17.37
C ARG A 186 5.98 16.68 -15.85
N TRP A 187 5.32 15.73 -15.19
CA TRP A 187 5.04 15.74 -13.76
C TRP A 187 6.09 15.01 -12.93
N SER A 188 6.95 14.21 -13.55
CA SER A 188 7.92 13.35 -12.87
C SER A 188 8.91 14.17 -12.02
N ILE A 189 9.62 15.10 -12.64
CA ILE A 189 10.64 15.92 -11.96
C ILE A 189 10.03 16.69 -10.76
N PRO A 190 8.92 17.45 -10.90
CA PRO A 190 8.35 18.13 -9.74
C PRO A 190 7.82 17.18 -8.68
N ALA A 191 7.23 16.03 -9.05
CA ALA A 191 6.77 15.03 -8.07
C ALA A 191 7.93 14.37 -7.31
N GLN A 192 9.02 14.03 -7.99
CA GLN A 192 10.22 13.45 -7.39
C GLN A 192 10.93 14.45 -6.47
N LEU A 193 11.08 15.70 -6.92
CA LEU A 193 11.66 16.76 -6.09
C LEU A 193 10.81 16.99 -4.84
N LEU A 194 9.49 17.07 -4.98
CA LEU A 194 8.59 17.21 -3.84
C LEU A 194 8.71 16.02 -2.88
N THR A 195 8.74 14.79 -3.41
CA THR A 195 8.91 13.57 -2.59
C THR A 195 10.25 13.58 -1.86
N ALA A 196 11.34 13.97 -2.52
CA ALA A 196 12.66 14.09 -1.92
C ALA A 196 12.73 15.19 -0.85
N LEU A 197 12.08 16.33 -1.07
CA LEU A 197 11.97 17.41 -0.08
C LEU A 197 11.19 16.95 1.16
N VAL A 198 10.06 16.27 0.97
CA VAL A 198 9.26 15.75 2.09
C VAL A 198 10.00 14.64 2.85
N ALA A 199 10.71 13.75 2.15
CA ALA A 199 11.56 12.74 2.78
C ALA A 199 12.71 13.38 3.57
N GLY A 200 13.35 14.41 3.02
CA GLY A 200 14.36 15.20 3.73
C GLY A 200 13.80 15.89 4.97
N ALA A 201 12.58 16.44 4.89
CA ALA A 201 11.89 17.03 6.02
C ALA A 201 11.49 15.98 7.08
N ALA A 202 11.11 14.77 6.68
CA ALA A 202 10.87 13.65 7.57
C ALA A 202 12.14 13.24 8.33
N ILE A 203 13.27 13.10 7.63
CA ILE A 203 14.57 12.79 8.24
C ILE A 203 14.98 13.90 9.21
N TRP A 204 14.87 15.16 8.80
CA TRP A 204 15.17 16.30 9.68
C TRP A 204 14.29 16.28 10.94
N ALA A 205 12.98 16.08 10.79
CA ALA A 205 12.06 16.02 11.92
C ALA A 205 12.37 14.85 12.87
N LEU A 206 12.80 13.69 12.35
CA LEU A 206 13.24 12.55 13.15
C LEU A 206 14.57 12.81 13.88
N ILE A 207 15.51 13.55 13.27
CA ILE A 207 16.79 13.91 13.91
C ILE A 207 16.59 15.01 14.96
N ALA A 208 15.72 15.98 14.68
CA ALA A 208 15.38 17.09 15.56
C ALA A 208 14.38 16.71 16.68
N ASP A 209 14.00 15.43 16.78
CA ASP A 209 13.07 14.89 17.77
C ASP A 209 11.66 15.50 17.73
N HIS A 210 11.23 15.98 16.56
CA HIS A 210 9.88 16.49 16.33
C HIS A 210 8.96 15.38 15.79
N LEU A 211 8.60 14.41 16.64
CA LEU A 211 7.88 13.20 16.23
C LEU A 211 6.50 13.46 15.60
N GLN A 212 5.81 14.51 16.04
CA GLN A 212 4.54 14.92 15.43
C GLN A 212 4.70 15.36 13.98
N LEU A 213 5.74 16.15 13.68
CA LEU A 213 6.07 16.59 12.33
C LEU A 213 6.58 15.41 11.49
N ALA A 214 7.42 14.55 12.07
CA ALA A 214 7.89 13.34 11.40
C ALA A 214 6.73 12.46 10.93
N ARG A 215 5.70 12.25 11.78
CA ARG A 215 4.49 11.52 11.41
C ARG A 215 3.81 12.13 10.20
N VAL A 216 3.65 13.46 10.19
CA VAL A 216 2.98 14.17 9.09
C VAL A 216 3.79 14.04 7.80
N PHE A 217 5.10 14.31 7.84
CA PHE A 217 5.95 14.23 6.65
C PHE A 217 6.03 12.81 6.08
N VAL A 218 6.21 11.77 6.92
CA VAL A 218 6.22 10.38 6.45
C VAL A 218 4.88 9.96 5.83
N THR A 219 3.77 10.42 6.39
CA THR A 219 2.44 10.15 5.82
C THR A 219 2.28 10.82 4.46
N ILE A 220 2.70 12.08 4.32
CA ILE A 220 2.68 12.83 3.05
C ILE A 220 3.61 12.16 2.03
N GLN A 221 4.81 11.75 2.44
CA GLN A 221 5.79 11.07 1.59
C GLN A 221 5.22 9.77 1.01
N ILE A 222 4.61 8.90 1.83
CA ILE A 222 3.98 7.67 1.34
C ILE A 222 2.83 8.00 0.38
N GLY A 223 2.02 9.02 0.69
CA GLY A 223 0.97 9.50 -0.20
C GLY A 223 1.51 9.96 -1.56
N LEU A 224 2.62 10.71 -1.57
CA LEU A 224 3.29 11.16 -2.79
C LEU A 224 3.89 10.00 -3.59
N ILE A 225 4.44 8.98 -2.92
CA ILE A 225 4.94 7.77 -3.60
C ILE A 225 3.80 7.04 -4.31
N VAL A 226 2.66 6.83 -3.63
CA VAL A 226 1.49 6.18 -4.23
C VAL A 226 0.91 7.03 -5.36
N LEU A 227 0.84 8.36 -5.18
CA LEU A 227 0.39 9.28 -6.22
C LEU A 227 1.34 9.27 -7.43
N GLY A 228 2.65 9.29 -7.20
CA GLY A 228 3.66 9.23 -8.24
C GLY A 228 3.58 7.95 -9.04
N TRP A 229 3.38 6.80 -8.37
CA TRP A 229 3.10 5.52 -9.03
C TRP A 229 1.80 5.59 -9.86
N GLY A 230 0.71 6.11 -9.29
CA GLY A 230 -0.57 6.23 -10.00
C GLY A 230 -0.50 7.13 -11.24
N LEU A 231 0.24 8.24 -11.17
CA LEU A 231 0.51 9.10 -12.33
C LEU A 231 1.40 8.40 -13.36
N ALA A 232 2.40 7.64 -12.90
CA ALA A 232 3.28 6.87 -13.77
C ALA A 232 2.60 5.65 -14.39
N MET A 233 1.40 5.27 -13.95
CA MET A 233 0.55 4.33 -14.67
C MET A 233 -0.07 4.94 -15.93
N ASP A 234 -0.08 6.27 -16.09
CA ASP A 234 -0.60 6.99 -17.26
C ASP A 234 -2.01 6.54 -17.68
N GLY A 235 -2.90 6.38 -16.69
CA GLY A 235 -4.28 5.96 -16.94
C GLY A 235 -4.46 4.46 -17.23
N PHE A 236 -3.40 3.65 -17.21
CA PHE A 236 -3.53 2.20 -17.28
C PHE A 236 -3.93 1.58 -15.94
N LEU A 237 -4.91 0.69 -15.97
CA LEU A 237 -5.26 -0.16 -14.82
C LEU A 237 -4.34 -1.38 -14.75
N ILE A 238 -3.99 -1.93 -15.91
CA ILE A 238 -3.00 -3.01 -16.08
C ILE A 238 -2.16 -2.66 -17.30
N ARG A 239 -0.86 -2.44 -17.12
CA ARG A 239 0.00 -2.12 -18.26
C ARG A 239 0.34 -3.38 -19.06
N PRO A 240 0.48 -3.26 -20.40
CA PRO A 240 0.05 -2.14 -21.26
C PRO A 240 -1.37 -2.33 -21.83
N ASP A 241 -2.06 -3.43 -21.48
CA ASP A 241 -3.19 -3.92 -22.27
C ASP A 241 -4.57 -3.41 -21.78
N LEU A 242 -4.68 -2.84 -20.58
CA LEU A 242 -5.96 -2.40 -20.02
C LEU A 242 -5.90 -0.96 -19.51
N HIS A 243 -6.42 -0.03 -20.31
CA HIS A 243 -6.59 1.36 -19.95
C HIS A 243 -7.88 1.58 -19.14
N VAL A 244 -7.88 2.51 -18.18
CA VAL A 244 -9.03 2.81 -17.32
C VAL A 244 -10.27 3.21 -18.12
N ALA A 245 -10.08 3.84 -19.29
CA ALA A 245 -11.18 4.20 -20.20
C ALA A 245 -11.84 2.98 -20.87
N ASP A 246 -11.08 1.92 -21.10
CA ASP A 246 -11.52 0.73 -21.84
C ASP A 246 -11.92 -0.42 -20.90
N ALA A 247 -11.59 -0.31 -19.60
CA ALA A 247 -11.82 -1.33 -18.57
C ALA A 247 -13.27 -1.47 -18.08
N GLY A 248 -14.25 -1.13 -18.92
CA GLY A 248 -15.66 -1.45 -18.71
C GLY A 248 -16.44 -0.50 -17.80
N ALA A 249 -15.96 0.72 -17.56
CA ALA A 249 -16.71 1.69 -16.77
C ALA A 249 -17.81 2.33 -17.65
N GLU A 250 -19.00 1.72 -17.67
CA GLU A 250 -20.17 2.30 -18.33
C GLU A 250 -20.34 3.75 -17.85
N ALA A 251 -20.51 4.71 -18.77
CA ALA A 251 -20.41 6.14 -18.45
C ALA A 251 -21.36 6.58 -17.31
N ALA A 252 -22.48 5.86 -17.14
CA ALA A 252 -23.42 6.04 -16.03
C ALA A 252 -22.82 5.67 -14.65
N VAL A 253 -21.98 4.64 -14.58
CA VAL A 253 -21.28 4.21 -13.36
C VAL A 253 -20.18 5.21 -13.01
N LEU A 254 -19.41 5.68 -13.99
CA LEU A 254 -18.42 6.75 -13.76
C LEU A 254 -19.05 8.05 -13.28
N ALA A 255 -20.19 8.44 -13.86
CA ALA A 255 -20.90 9.65 -13.47
C ALA A 255 -21.49 9.57 -12.05
N SER A 256 -21.85 8.36 -11.58
CA SER A 256 -22.39 8.13 -10.24
C SER A 256 -21.33 7.93 -9.17
N LEU A 257 -20.10 7.52 -9.53
CA LEU A 257 -18.98 7.33 -8.63
C LEU A 257 -18.71 8.52 -7.68
N PRO A 258 -18.56 9.78 -8.14
CA PRO A 258 -18.29 10.90 -7.23
C PRO A 258 -19.41 11.12 -6.23
N TRP A 259 -20.67 10.87 -6.61
CA TRP A 259 -21.82 10.97 -5.70
C TRP A 259 -21.81 9.88 -4.63
N VAL A 260 -21.46 8.64 -5.00
CA VAL A 260 -21.30 7.54 -4.04
C VAL A 260 -20.13 7.80 -3.10
N LEU A 261 -19.00 8.27 -3.62
CA LEU A 261 -17.83 8.65 -2.82
C LEU A 261 -18.14 9.79 -1.85
N LEU A 262 -18.88 10.82 -2.31
CA LEU A 262 -19.34 11.92 -1.47
C LEU A 262 -20.30 11.42 -0.39
N GLY A 263 -21.32 10.65 -0.75
CA GLY A 263 -22.28 10.09 0.21
C GLY A 263 -21.62 9.19 1.26
N GLY A 264 -20.71 8.32 0.83
CA GLY A 264 -19.91 7.49 1.72
C GLY A 264 -19.02 8.32 2.65
N SER A 265 -18.33 9.34 2.12
CA SER A 265 -17.45 10.23 2.91
C SER A 265 -18.21 11.03 3.95
N VAL A 266 -19.41 11.53 3.61
CA VAL A 266 -20.28 12.25 4.54
C VAL A 266 -20.67 11.39 5.74
N LEU A 267 -20.72 10.07 5.59
CA LEU A 267 -21.03 9.16 6.70
C LEU A 267 -19.76 8.68 7.43
N LEU A 268 -18.69 8.34 6.69
CA LEU A 268 -17.44 7.80 7.22
C LEU A 268 -16.60 8.83 7.97
N VAL A 269 -16.45 10.05 7.43
CA VAL A 269 -15.57 11.07 8.01
C VAL A 269 -16.07 11.52 9.39
N PRO A 270 -17.36 11.85 9.60
CA PRO A 270 -17.85 12.19 10.93
C PRO A 270 -17.75 11.03 11.93
N ALA A 271 -17.99 9.80 11.48
CA ALA A 271 -17.85 8.62 12.34
C ALA A 271 -16.39 8.42 12.79
N LEU A 272 -15.42 8.61 11.89
CA LEU A 272 -13.99 8.54 12.23
C LEU A 272 -13.56 9.69 13.15
N ILE A 273 -14.01 10.92 12.89
CA ILE A 273 -13.74 12.07 13.77
C ILE A 273 -14.32 11.81 15.17
N GLY A 274 -15.56 11.32 15.24
CA GLY A 274 -16.20 10.95 16.50
C GLY A 274 -15.41 9.89 17.27
N LEU A 275 -14.95 8.86 16.57
CA LEU A 275 -14.08 7.81 17.14
C LEU A 275 -12.77 8.40 17.69
N PHE A 276 -12.05 9.18 16.89
CA PHE A 276 -10.75 9.74 17.31
C PHE A 276 -10.86 10.75 18.45
N ARG A 277 -11.94 11.55 18.49
CA ARG A 277 -12.25 12.42 19.64
C ARG A 277 -12.57 11.62 20.89
N LEU A 278 -13.36 10.55 20.78
CA LEU A 278 -13.75 9.73 21.92
C LEU A 278 -12.55 8.98 22.54
N PHE A 279 -11.52 8.69 21.74
CA PHE A 279 -10.26 8.11 22.21
C PHE A 279 -9.16 9.14 22.52
N GLY A 280 -9.48 10.46 22.57
CA GLY A 280 -8.52 11.50 22.98
C GLY A 280 -7.33 11.69 22.05
N LYS A 281 -7.44 11.29 20.77
CA LYS A 281 -6.35 11.44 19.77
C LYS A 281 -6.46 12.72 18.93
N LEU A 282 -7.52 13.50 19.15
CA LEU A 282 -7.78 14.80 18.54
C LEU A 282 -8.22 15.75 19.66
N ASP A 283 -7.25 16.32 20.37
CA ASP A 283 -7.44 17.53 21.17
C ASP A 283 -7.17 18.76 20.30
#